data_AF-A0A7V9PFX8-F1
#
_entry.id   AF-A0A7V9PFX8-F1
#
_cell.length_a   1.000
_cell.length_b   1.000
_cell.length_c   1.000
_cell.angle_alpha   90.00
_cell.angle_beta   90.00
_cell.angle_gamma   90.00
#
_symmetry.space_group_name_H-M   'P 1'
#
loop_
_entity.id
_entity.type
_entity.pdbx_description
1 polymer ?
#
loop_
_entity_poly.entity_id
_entity_poly.type
_entity_poly.pdbx_seq_one_letter_code
_entity_poly.pdbx_strand_id
1 'polypeptide(L)'
;MSRCERCSPTTAPSTSPAATAHLATLGLEHHRIPPRSPNHNAVCERFQGTALQECWRPAFHRRRFGSVRQLQAEADAWLGHYNHRRRNHSDFMRGRRPAEVLDSHRRRRAA
;
A
#
# COMPACT_ATOMS: atom_id res chain seq x y z
N MET A 1 3.08 -28.39 -3.60
CA MET A 1 2.49 -27.09 -3.21
C MET A 1 1.05 -27.06 -3.72
N SER A 2 0.10 -27.57 -2.94
CA SER A 2 -1.30 -27.70 -3.40
C SER A 2 -1.95 -26.32 -3.52
N ARG A 3 -2.47 -26.02 -4.72
CA ARG A 3 -3.46 -24.95 -4.92
C ARG A 3 -4.68 -25.29 -4.06
N CYS A 4 -5.02 -24.41 -3.13
CA CYS A 4 -6.30 -24.48 -2.45
C CYS A 4 -7.38 -24.00 -3.44
N GLU A 5 -8.04 -24.93 -4.11
CA GLU A 5 -9.17 -24.68 -5.03
C GLU A 5 -10.49 -24.35 -4.32
N ARG A 6 -10.46 -24.01 -3.03
CA ARG A 6 -11.64 -23.91 -2.17
C ARG A 6 -11.92 -22.49 -1.67
N CYS A 7 -11.99 -21.54 -2.59
CA CYS A 7 -12.56 -20.22 -2.32
C CYS A 7 -13.44 -19.79 -3.49
N SER A 8 -14.70 -20.25 -3.49
CA SER A 8 -15.76 -19.69 -4.33
C SER A 8 -15.92 -18.18 -4.02
N PRO A 9 -16.03 -17.31 -5.04
CA PRO A 9 -15.98 -15.87 -4.84
C PRO A 9 -17.37 -15.31 -4.52
N THR A 10 -17.85 -15.47 -3.28
CA THR A 10 -19.02 -14.70 -2.82
C THR A 10 -18.55 -13.52 -1.98
N THR A 11 -18.07 -12.49 -2.66
CA THR A 11 -18.06 -11.12 -2.18
C THR A 11 -18.20 -10.26 -3.43
N ALA A 12 -19.24 -9.42 -3.47
CA ALA A 12 -19.57 -8.58 -4.62
C ALA A 12 -18.32 -7.91 -5.22
N PRO A 13 -18.19 -7.77 -6.55
CA PRO A 13 -17.03 -7.14 -7.13
C PRO A 13 -17.05 -5.65 -6.75
N SER A 14 -16.28 -5.27 -5.73
CA SER A 14 -15.95 -3.86 -5.50
C SER A 14 -15.17 -3.25 -6.66
N THR A 15 -14.63 -4.09 -7.55
CA THR A 15 -13.91 -3.72 -8.77
C THR A 15 -14.88 -3.55 -9.94
N SER A 16 -14.86 -2.36 -10.56
CA SER A 16 -15.64 -2.11 -11.76
C SER A 16 -15.16 -2.97 -12.95
N PRO A 17 -16.05 -3.36 -13.88
CA PRO A 17 -15.66 -4.05 -15.11
C PRO A 17 -14.62 -3.26 -15.92
N ALA A 18 -14.72 -1.93 -15.92
CA ALA A 18 -13.76 -1.04 -16.58
C ALA A 18 -12.34 -1.17 -16.00
N ALA A 19 -12.20 -1.25 -14.66
CA ALA A 19 -10.90 -1.44 -14.03
C ALA A 19 -10.30 -2.82 -14.37
N THR A 20 -11.11 -3.88 -14.38
CA THR A 20 -10.65 -5.22 -14.77
C THR A 20 -10.17 -5.26 -16.22
N ALA A 21 -10.91 -4.63 -17.15
CA ALA A 21 -10.51 -4.54 -18.55
C ALA A 21 -9.19 -3.77 -18.71
N HIS A 22 -9.02 -2.66 -18.00
CA HIS A 22 -7.77 -1.89 -18.05
C HIS A 22 -6.57 -2.69 -17.57
N LEU A 23 -6.70 -3.45 -16.48
CA LEU A 23 -5.61 -4.34 -16.00
C LEU A 23 -5.25 -5.41 -17.04
N ALA A 24 -6.25 -5.98 -17.72
CA ALA A 24 -6.02 -6.96 -18.78
C ALA A 24 -5.26 -6.35 -19.97
N THR A 25 -5.56 -5.11 -20.37
CA THR A 25 -4.80 -4.42 -21.44
C THR A 25 -3.33 -4.19 -21.09
N LEU A 26 -3.02 -4.08 -19.79
CA LEU A 26 -1.65 -3.91 -19.29
C LEU A 26 -0.94 -5.25 -19.04
N GLY A 27 -1.62 -6.39 -19.27
CA GLY A 27 -1.09 -7.73 -18.95
C GLY A 27 -0.91 -7.97 -17.45
N LEU A 28 -1.67 -7.27 -16.59
CA LEU A 28 -1.57 -7.38 -15.14
C LEU A 28 -2.62 -8.33 -14.57
N GLU A 29 -2.16 -9.31 -13.78
CA GLU A 29 -3.04 -10.21 -13.04
C GLU A 29 -3.58 -9.53 -11.78
N HIS A 30 -4.90 -9.57 -11.58
CA HIS A 30 -5.54 -9.08 -10.38
C HIS A 30 -5.71 -10.20 -9.35
N HIS A 31 -4.86 -10.21 -8.31
CA HIS A 31 -5.02 -11.09 -7.16
C HIS A 31 -5.97 -10.50 -6.12
N ARG A 32 -6.98 -11.27 -5.71
CA ARG A 32 -7.91 -10.90 -4.64
C ARG A 32 -7.51 -11.57 -3.34
N ILE A 33 -7.61 -10.82 -2.24
CA ILE A 33 -7.37 -11.35 -0.90
C ILE A 33 -8.53 -12.28 -0.54
N PRO A 34 -8.25 -13.53 -0.13
CA PRO A 34 -9.30 -14.43 0.30
C PRO A 34 -10.04 -13.87 1.53
N PRO A 35 -11.35 -14.11 1.66
CA PRO A 35 -12.09 -13.74 2.86
C PRO A 35 -11.41 -14.27 4.14
N ARG A 36 -11.55 -13.54 5.25
CA ARG A 36 -11.01 -13.93 6.57
C ARG A 36 -9.50 -14.19 6.61
N SER A 37 -8.74 -13.49 5.77
CA SER A 37 -7.29 -13.67 5.67
C SER A 37 -6.51 -12.42 6.07
N PRO A 38 -6.52 -12.03 7.36
CA PRO A 38 -6.00 -10.73 7.84
C PRO A 38 -4.52 -10.50 7.50
N ASN A 39 -3.70 -11.56 7.50
CA ASN A 39 -2.28 -11.46 7.21
C ASN A 39 -1.98 -10.96 5.78
N HIS A 40 -2.89 -11.18 4.82
CA HIS A 40 -2.68 -10.76 3.43
C HIS A 40 -2.77 -9.23 3.26
N ASN A 41 -3.49 -8.53 4.14
CA ASN A 41 -3.64 -7.07 4.10
C ASN A 41 -2.91 -6.34 5.23
N ALA A 42 -2.33 -7.08 6.18
CA ALA A 42 -1.74 -6.52 7.41
C ALA A 42 -0.67 -5.44 7.15
N VAL A 43 0.10 -5.55 6.06
CA VAL A 43 1.10 -4.53 5.69
C VAL A 43 0.42 -3.22 5.28
N CYS A 44 -0.60 -3.28 4.43
CA CYS A 44 -1.36 -2.12 3.98
C CYS A 44 -2.10 -1.46 5.15
N GLU A 45 -2.71 -2.25 6.03
CA GLU A 45 -3.41 -1.76 7.21
C GLU A 45 -2.45 -1.03 8.17
N ARG A 46 -1.27 -1.61 8.43
CA ARG A 46 -0.25 -0.96 9.26
C ARG A 46 0.27 0.33 8.63
N PHE A 47 0.43 0.36 7.30
CA PHE A 47 0.80 1.57 6.58
C PHE A 47 -0.27 2.66 6.76
N GLN A 48 -1.56 2.33 6.56
CA GLN A 48 -2.66 3.29 6.73
C GLN A 48 -2.78 3.79 8.17
N GLY A 49 -2.58 2.90 9.16
CA GLY A 49 -2.51 3.29 10.56
C GLY A 49 -1.36 4.28 10.83
N THR A 50 -0.19 4.05 10.23
CA THR A 50 0.94 4.97 10.33
C THR A 50 0.64 6.32 9.68
N ALA A 51 0.08 6.32 8.47
CA ALA A 51 -0.34 7.54 7.77
C ALA A 51 -1.34 8.35 8.60
N LEU A 52 -2.30 7.67 9.23
CA LEU A 52 -3.26 8.34 10.11
C LEU A 52 -2.57 9.04 11.29
N GLN A 53 -1.62 8.38 11.95
CA GLN A 53 -0.94 8.95 13.13
C GLN A 53 0.08 10.04 12.78
N GLU A 54 0.88 9.81 11.74
CA GLU A 54 2.04 10.64 11.43
C GLU A 54 1.73 11.75 10.41
N CYS A 55 0.78 11.52 9.49
CA CYS A 55 0.38 12.49 8.47
C CYS A 55 -0.90 13.21 8.88
N TRP A 56 -2.01 12.47 8.98
CA TRP A 56 -3.33 13.09 8.95
C TRP A 56 -3.74 13.75 10.27
N ARG A 57 -3.55 13.07 11.40
CA ARG A 57 -3.88 13.66 12.71
C ARG A 57 -3.13 14.98 12.97
N PRO A 58 -1.80 15.07 12.79
CA PRO A 58 -1.10 16.33 12.96
C PRO A 58 -1.50 17.39 11.93
N ALA A 59 -1.67 17.01 10.66
CA ALA A 59 -1.97 17.98 9.61
C ALA A 59 -3.36 18.61 9.79
N PHE A 60 -4.38 17.81 10.10
CA PHE A 60 -5.73 18.30 10.37
C PHE A 60 -5.83 19.11 11.66
N HIS A 61 -4.99 18.81 12.66
CA HIS A 61 -4.91 19.63 13.86
C HIS A 61 -4.31 21.02 13.60
N ARG A 62 -3.36 21.12 12.66
CA ARG A 62 -2.62 22.36 12.37
C ARG A 62 -3.29 23.27 11.33
N ARG A 63 -4.03 22.69 10.38
CA ARG A 63 -4.62 23.48 9.29
C ARG A 63 -5.92 22.90 8.76
N ARG A 64 -6.79 23.79 8.27
CA ARG A 64 -7.92 23.43 7.42
C ARG A 64 -7.45 23.26 5.98
N PHE A 65 -7.95 22.23 5.32
CA PHE A 65 -7.73 21.99 3.89
C PHE A 65 -8.94 22.46 3.10
N GLY A 66 -8.72 23.31 2.09
CA GLY A 66 -9.76 23.85 1.22
C GLY A 66 -9.80 23.21 -0.17
N SER A 67 -8.83 22.35 -0.51
CA SER A 67 -8.78 21.69 -1.82
C SER A 67 -8.06 20.33 -1.75
N VAL A 68 -8.39 19.45 -2.69
CA VAL A 68 -7.71 18.15 -2.86
C VAL A 68 -6.22 18.34 -3.13
N ARG A 69 -5.81 19.38 -3.86
CA ARG A 69 -4.39 19.68 -4.11
C ARG A 69 -3.60 19.90 -2.81
N GLN A 70 -4.19 20.54 -1.81
CA GLN A 70 -3.53 20.73 -0.51
C GLN A 70 -3.41 19.42 0.28
N LEU A 71 -4.39 18.52 0.14
CA LEU A 71 -4.31 17.17 0.73
C LEU A 71 -3.22 16.34 0.04
N GLN A 72 -3.16 16.40 -1.29
CA GLN A 72 -2.14 15.71 -2.08
C GLN A 72 -0.74 16.19 -1.71
N ALA A 73 -0.51 17.50 -1.61
CA ALA A 73 0.78 18.04 -1.21
C ALA A 73 1.23 17.57 0.19
N GLU A 74 0.29 17.43 1.12
CA GLU A 74 0.59 16.88 2.46
C GLU A 74 0.97 15.41 2.38
N ALA A 75 0.18 14.60 1.66
CA ALA A 75 0.47 13.19 1.45
C ALA A 75 1.82 12.99 0.76
N ASP A 76 2.14 13.77 -0.27
CA ASP A 76 3.39 13.67 -1.03
C ASP A 76 4.59 14.00 -0.13
N ALA A 77 4.50 15.08 0.64
CA ALA A 77 5.55 15.47 1.59
C ALA A 77 5.78 14.38 2.64
N TRP A 78 4.70 13.83 3.21
CA TRP A 78 4.78 12.76 4.19
C TRP A 78 5.31 11.46 3.57
N LEU A 79 4.89 11.08 2.36
CA LEU A 79 5.40 9.91 1.65
C LEU A 79 6.89 10.03 1.35
N GLY A 80 7.36 11.23 0.97
CA GLY A 80 8.79 11.51 0.80
C GLY A 80 9.57 11.25 2.10
N HIS A 81 9.05 11.70 3.24
CA HIS A 81 9.63 11.39 4.54
C HIS A 81 9.59 9.89 4.87
N TYR A 82 8.42 9.26 4.74
CA TYR A 82 8.19 7.86 5.06
C TYR A 82 9.11 6.93 4.27
N ASN A 83 9.28 7.17 2.98
CA ASN A 83 10.06 6.31 2.09
C ASN A 83 11.58 6.49 2.24
N HIS A 84 12.04 7.72 2.51
CA HIS A 84 13.47 8.08 2.40
C HIS A 84 14.14 8.53 3.70
N ARG A 85 13.39 8.81 4.77
CA ARG A 85 13.93 9.33 6.03
C ARG A 85 13.52 8.52 7.25
N ARG A 86 12.28 8.03 7.30
CA ARG A 86 11.77 7.20 8.40
C ARG A 86 12.38 5.80 8.39
N ARG A 87 13.03 5.41 9.50
CA ARG A 87 13.44 4.01 9.72
C ARG A 87 12.21 3.16 10.02
N ASN A 88 12.10 2.00 9.37
CA ASN A 88 10.99 1.08 9.62
C ASN A 88 11.49 -0.14 10.42
N HIS A 89 10.99 -0.27 11.65
CA HIS A 89 11.42 -1.30 12.60
C HIS A 89 10.61 -2.60 12.52
N SER A 90 9.77 -2.77 11.50
CA SER A 90 9.15 -4.09 11.25
C SER A 90 10.21 -5.15 10.95
N ASP A 91 9.92 -6.41 11.29
CA ASP A 91 10.81 -7.56 11.08
C ASP A 91 11.30 -7.69 9.63
N PHE A 92 10.46 -7.33 8.67
CA PHE A 92 10.82 -7.33 7.25
C PHE A 92 11.85 -6.23 6.91
N MET A 93 11.65 -5.04 7.47
CA MET A 93 12.46 -3.87 7.15
C MET A 93 13.76 -3.82 7.97
N ARG A 94 13.79 -4.33 9.21
CA ARG A 94 14.95 -4.36 10.11
C ARG A 94 15.66 -3.01 10.26
N GLY A 95 14.87 -1.94 10.46
CA GLY A 95 15.39 -0.58 10.63
C GLY A 95 15.84 0.10 9.34
N ARG A 96 15.68 -0.56 8.18
CA ARG A 96 15.91 0.03 6.85
C ARG A 96 14.73 0.91 6.44
N ARG A 97 15.00 1.78 5.48
CA ARG A 97 14.00 2.64 4.85
C ARG A 97 13.30 1.89 3.71
N PRO A 98 12.00 2.15 3.45
CA PRO A 98 11.29 1.50 2.35
C PRO A 98 12.01 1.61 1.00
N ALA A 99 12.59 2.78 0.68
CA ALA A 99 13.35 2.99 -0.55
C ALA A 99 14.59 2.07 -0.65
N GLU A 100 15.32 1.86 0.44
CA GLU A 100 16.51 0.98 0.44
C GLU A 100 16.15 -0.47 0.14
N VAL A 101 15.01 -0.93 0.66
CA VAL A 101 14.51 -2.29 0.42
C VAL A 101 14.03 -2.44 -1.01
N LEU A 102 13.35 -1.43 -1.54
CA LEU A 102 12.93 -1.40 -2.95
C LEU A 102 14.14 -1.45 -3.88
N ASP A 103 15.17 -0.66 -3.61
CA ASP A 103 16.40 -0.63 -4.42
C ASP A 103 17.16 -1.96 -4.35
N SER A 104 17.23 -2.57 -3.16
CA SER A 104 17.79 -3.92 -2.99
C SER A 104 17.00 -4.97 -3.78
N HIS A 105 15.68 -4.88 -3.81
CA HIS A 105 14.83 -5.78 -4.59
C HIS A 105 15.02 -5.57 -6.10
N ARG A 106 15.07 -4.32 -6.57
CA ARG A 106 15.34 -3.99 -7.98
C ARG A 106 16.68 -4.53 -8.45
N ARG A 107 17.75 -4.33 -7.67
CA ARG A 107 19.08 -4.87 -7.98
C ARG A 107 19.07 -6.39 -8.11
N ARG A 108 18.40 -7.10 -7.18
CA ARG A 108 18.28 -8.56 -7.23
C ARG A 108 17.47 -9.09 -8.41
N ARG A 109 16.57 -8.30 -8.98
CA ARG A 109 15.80 -8.69 -10.18
C ARG A 109 16.54 -8.39 -11.48
N ALA A 110 17.54 -7.52 -11.44
CA ALA A 110 18.36 -7.15 -12.59
C ALA A 110 19.62 -8.01 -12.74
N ALA A 111 20.02 -8.70 -11.67
CA ALA A 111 21.07 -9.73 -11.66
C ALA A 111 20.46 -11.10 -11.99
#